data_AF-A0A8T6NUP7-F1
#
_entry.id   AF-A0A8T6NUP7-F1
#
_cell.length_a   1.000
_cell.length_b   1.000
_cell.length_c   1.000
_cell.angle_alpha   90.00
_cell.angle_beta   90.00
_cell.angle_gamma   90.00
#
_symmetry.space_group_name_H-M   'P 1'
#
loop_
_entity.id
_entity.type
_entity.pdbx_description
1 polymer ?
#
loop_
_entity_poly.entity_id
_entity_poly.type
_entity_poly.pdbx_seq_one_letter_code
_entity_poly.pdbx_strand_id
1 'polypeptide(L)' 'MSLLQARDVTKRFGGLTAVNSFSMDIPERSIIS' A
#
# COMPACT_ATOMS: atom_id res chain seq x y z
N MET A 1 -7.86 -15.32 1.69
CA MET A 1 -6.63 -15.19 0.88
C MET A 1 -6.57 -13.74 0.40
N SER A 2 -5.41 -13.08 0.49
CA SER A 2 -5.27 -11.69 0.05
C SER A 2 -5.02 -11.65 -1.46
N LEU A 3 -5.78 -10.83 -2.18
CA LEU A 3 -5.56 -10.56 -3.59
C LEU A 3 -4.32 -9.68 -3.81
N LEU A 4 -4.12 -8.68 -2.94
CA LEU A 4 -2.95 -7.79 -2.98
C LEU A 4 -2.42 -7.59 -1.57
N GLN A 5 -1.10 -7.60 -1.45
CA GLN A 5 -0.39 -7.24 -0.23
C GLN A 5 0.63 -6.15 -0.52
N ALA A 6 0.56 -5.08 0.27
CA ALA A 6 1.59 -4.06 0.36
C ALA A 6 2.22 -4.16 1.75
N ARG A 7 3.55 -4.23 1.82
CA ARG A 7 4.30 -4.28 3.09
C ARG A 7 5.39 -3.23 3.05
N ASP A 8 5.44 -2.41 4.09
CA ASP A 8 6.48 -1.42 4.36
C ASP A 8 6.81 -0.51 3.16
N VAL A 9 5.78 -0.19 2.37
CA VAL A 9 5.93 0.59 1.15
C VAL A 9 6.32 2.02 1.49
N THR A 10 7.37 2.50 0.82
CA THR A 10 7.82 3.88 0.90
C THR A 10 7.90 4.47 -0.50
N LYS A 11 7.33 5.66 -0.70
CA LYS A 11 7.40 6.40 -1.96
C LYS A 11 7.98 7.79 -1.73
N ARG A 12 9.04 8.11 -2.48
CA ARG A 12 9.72 9.41 -2.44
C ARG A 12 9.75 10.05 -3.82
N PHE A 13 9.67 11.37 -3.83
CA PHE A 13 9.85 12.22 -5.01
C PHE A 13 10.80 13.36 -4.63
N GLY A 14 12.06 13.27 -5.07
CA GLY A 14 13.11 14.17 -4.61
C GLY A 14 13.24 14.14 -3.08
N GLY A 15 13.14 15.31 -2.44
CA GLY A 15 13.16 15.45 -0.98
C GLY A 15 11.84 15.14 -0.27
N LEU A 16 10.75 14.91 -1.00
CA LEU A 16 9.43 14.65 -0.43
C LEU A 16 9.19 13.14 -0.22
N THR A 17 8.70 12.77 0.96
CA THR A 17 8.16 11.42 1.21
C THR A 17 6.64 11.46 1.07
N ALA A 18 6.13 10.84 0.01
CA ALA A 18 4.70 10.79 -0.29
C ALA A 18 3.99 9.59 0.36
N VAL A 19 4.71 8.49 0.57
CA VAL A 19 4.23 7.33 1.33
C VAL A 19 5.35 6.90 2.26
N ASN A 20 5.04 6.68 3.53
CA ASN A 20 6.01 6.27 4.54
C ASN A 20 5.50 5.03 5.29
N SER A 21 6.23 3.91 5.19
CA SER A 21 5.94 2.67 5.92
C SER A 21 4.48 2.20 5.80
N PHE A 22 3.96 2.15 4.58
CA PHE A 22 2.58 1.73 4.30
C PHE A 22 2.46 0.21 4.17
N SER A 23 1.54 -0.37 4.95
CA SER A 23 1.21 -1.78 4.90
C SER A 23 -0.30 -1.96 4.77
N MET A 24 -0.73 -2.79 3.83
CA MET A 24 -2.15 -3.07 3.54
C MET A 24 -2.33 -4.49 2.99
N ASP A 25 -3.44 -5.11 3.36
CA ASP A 25 -3.97 -6.32 2.75
C ASP A 25 -5.30 -6.01 2.06
N ILE A 26 -5.41 -6.34 0.78
CA ILE A 26 -6.66 -6.30 0.03
C ILE A 26 -7.12 -7.75 -0.15
N PRO A 27 -8.21 -8.19 0.48
CA PRO A 27 -8.77 -9.51 0.25
C PRO A 27 -9.40 -9.63 -1.14
N GLU A 28 -9.67 -10.86 -1.57
CA GLU A 28 -10.49 -11.07 -2.76
C GLU A 28 -11.91 -10.50 -2.56
N ARG A 29 -12.53 -10.02 -3.65
CA ARG A 29 -13.92 -9.52 -3.67
C ARG A 29 -14.21 -8.31 -2.79
N SER A 30 -13.19 -7.60 -2.29
CA SER A 30 -13.37 -6.29 -1.67
C SER A 30 -13.20 -5.19 -2.72
N ILE A 31 -14.31 -4.64 -3.20
CA ILE A 31 -14.28 -3.34 -3.87
C ILE A 31 -14.11 -2.29 -2.77
N ILE A 32 -13.03 -1.52 -2.85
CA ILE A 32 -12.78 -0.41 -1.95
C ILE A 32 -12.98 0.85 -2.78
N SER A 33 -14.10 1.55 -2.54
CA SER A 33 -14.41 2.85 -3.13
C SER A 33 -14.02 3.97 -2.18
#